data_AF-A0A239R0V5-F1
#
_entry.id   AF-A0A239R0V5-F1
#
_cell.length_a   1.000
_cell.length_b   1.000
_cell.length_c   1.000
_cell.angle_alpha   90.00
_cell.angle_beta   90.00
_cell.angle_gamma   90.00
#
_symmetry.space_group_name_H-M   'P 1'
#
loop_
_entity.id
_entity.type
_entity.pdbx_description
1 polymer ?
#
loop_
_entity_poly.entity_id
_entity_poly.type
_entity_poly.pdbx_seq_one_letter_code
_entity_poly.pdbx_strand_id
1 'polypeptide(L)'
;MTIDELVKYIYGNTFLFAAVVALLLPFVVILVGLIINYLGYAIAFLASLFIDPMIVMNMINYLFFPGVMLHELSHAFLAFITGAEVTEVALFKREEESLGHVSFRNRGNLFLVSLQNVFASAAPMFCGGAIVFGCYYGVTHITILWLRILLGYLGVSMFFHMTMSVQDIKIYIKGVPIFMGLIFIVCLLLKLFGVI
;
A
#
# COMPACT_ATOMS: atom_id res chain seq x y z
N MET A 1 -26.83 -18.10 16.01
CA MET A 1 -25.68 -17.30 16.50
C MET A 1 -25.72 -15.97 15.79
N THR A 2 -25.82 -14.86 16.52
CA THR A 2 -25.77 -13.50 15.96
C THR A 2 -24.32 -13.11 15.59
N ILE A 3 -24.13 -12.04 14.83
CA ILE A 3 -22.78 -11.54 14.50
C ILE A 3 -22.01 -11.19 15.77
N ASP A 4 -22.67 -10.56 16.75
CA ASP A 4 -22.04 -10.18 18.02
C ASP A 4 -21.60 -11.40 18.83
N GLU A 5 -22.41 -12.46 18.85
CA GLU A 5 -22.05 -13.74 19.48
C GLU A 5 -20.86 -14.39 18.78
N LEU A 6 -20.83 -14.36 17.45
CA LEU A 6 -19.70 -14.89 16.67
C LEU A 6 -18.41 -14.13 16.95
N VAL A 7 -18.45 -12.80 16.97
CA VAL A 7 -17.27 -11.96 17.25
C VAL A 7 -16.74 -12.21 18.66
N LYS A 8 -17.61 -12.29 19.67
CA LYS A 8 -17.21 -12.62 21.05
C LYS A 8 -16.60 -14.02 21.14
N TYR A 9 -17.16 -14.99 20.43
CA TYR A 9 -16.63 -16.35 20.38
C TYR A 9 -15.24 -16.41 19.74
N ILE A 10 -15.04 -15.72 18.61
CA ILE A 10 -13.73 -15.62 17.95
C ILE A 10 -12.73 -14.95 18.88
N TYR A 11 -13.07 -13.80 19.47
CA TYR A 11 -12.15 -13.04 20.32
C TYR A 11 -11.80 -13.78 21.62
N GLY A 12 -12.73 -14.56 22.17
CA GLY A 12 -12.51 -15.38 23.37
C GLY A 12 -11.62 -16.60 23.14
N ASN A 13 -11.44 -17.05 21.89
CA ASN A 13 -10.57 -18.17 21.55
C ASN A 13 -9.30 -17.66 20.85
N THR A 14 -8.18 -17.68 21.58
CA THR A 14 -6.87 -17.18 21.12
C THR A 14 -6.44 -17.76 19.76
N PHE A 15 -6.61 -19.06 19.55
CA PHE A 15 -6.21 -19.71 18.29
C PHE A 15 -7.14 -19.31 17.14
N LEU A 16 -8.45 -19.28 17.40
CA LEU A 16 -9.43 -18.89 16.39
C LEU A 16 -9.27 -17.43 15.98
N PHE A 17 -9.04 -16.53 16.94
CA PHE A 17 -8.72 -15.14 16.68
C PHE A 17 -7.49 -15.00 15.77
N ALA A 18 -6.38 -15.64 16.13
CA ALA A 18 -5.15 -15.58 15.33
C ALA A 18 -5.36 -16.13 13.91
N ALA A 19 -6.13 -17.21 13.75
CA ALA A 19 -6.45 -17.80 12.45
C ALA A 19 -7.30 -16.85 11.58
N VAL A 20 -8.33 -16.23 12.17
CA VAL A 20 -9.20 -15.28 11.46
C VAL A 20 -8.40 -14.04 11.03
N VAL A 21 -7.58 -13.48 11.91
CA VAL A 21 -6.73 -12.32 11.57
C VAL A 21 -5.74 -12.69 10.47
N ALA A 22 -5.04 -13.82 10.60
CA ALA A 22 -4.09 -14.29 9.59
C ALA A 22 -4.75 -14.48 8.21
N LEU A 23 -5.96 -15.02 8.18
CA LEU A 23 -6.71 -15.21 6.94
C LEU A 23 -7.15 -13.89 6.32
N LEU A 24 -7.70 -12.97 7.11
CA LEU A 24 -8.35 -11.78 6.58
C LEU A 24 -7.40 -10.62 6.30
N LEU A 25 -6.38 -10.43 7.14
CA LEU A 25 -5.51 -9.25 7.10
C LEU A 25 -4.87 -9.01 5.72
N PRO A 26 -4.34 -10.02 5.00
CA PRO A 26 -3.78 -9.79 3.66
C PRO A 26 -4.80 -9.27 2.65
N PHE A 27 -6.05 -9.73 2.73
CA PHE A 27 -7.11 -9.28 1.82
C PHE A 27 -7.65 -7.90 2.19
N VAL A 28 -7.56 -7.52 3.47
CA VAL A 28 -7.88 -6.14 3.90
C VAL A 28 -6.95 -5.15 3.20
N VAL A 29 -5.67 -5.46 3.00
CA VAL A 29 -4.74 -4.57 2.27
C VAL A 29 -5.20 -4.34 0.83
N ILE A 30 -5.62 -5.40 0.14
CA ILE A 30 -6.16 -5.32 -1.23
C ILE A 30 -7.46 -4.51 -1.23
N LEU A 31 -8.38 -4.79 -0.30
CA LEU A 31 -9.66 -4.10 -0.19
C LEU A 31 -9.46 -2.59 0.05
N VAL A 32 -8.56 -2.21 0.96
CA VAL A 32 -8.23 -0.81 1.23
C VAL A 32 -7.66 -0.15 -0.03
N GLY A 33 -6.76 -0.82 -0.75
CA GLY A 33 -6.24 -0.32 -2.03
C GLY A 33 -7.33 -0.10 -3.08
N LEU A 34 -8.29 -1.01 -3.19
CA LEU A 34 -9.44 -0.86 -4.09
C LEU A 34 -10.31 0.34 -3.70
N ILE A 35 -10.62 0.51 -2.40
CA ILE A 35 -11.40 1.64 -1.90
C ILE A 35 -10.70 2.97 -2.25
N ILE A 36 -9.39 3.06 -2.03
CA ILE A 36 -8.59 4.25 -2.38
C ILE A 36 -8.65 4.52 -3.88
N ASN A 37 -8.51 3.49 -4.72
CA ASN A 37 -8.57 3.65 -6.17
C ASN A 37 -9.94 4.20 -6.62
N TYR A 38 -11.03 3.62 -6.12
CA TYR A 38 -12.38 4.11 -6.43
C TYR A 38 -12.64 5.52 -5.91
N LEU A 39 -12.08 5.86 -4.74
CA LEU A 39 -12.15 7.22 -4.22
C LEU A 39 -11.38 8.20 -5.12
N GLY A 40 -10.20 7.82 -5.62
CA GLY A 40 -9.45 8.57 -6.62
C GLY A 40 -10.25 8.81 -7.90
N TYR A 41 -10.89 7.76 -8.44
CA TYR A 41 -11.77 7.89 -9.60
C TYR A 41 -12.99 8.78 -9.33
N ALA A 42 -13.60 8.68 -8.15
CA ALA A 42 -14.72 9.53 -7.78
C ALA A 42 -14.30 11.01 -7.72
N ILE A 43 -13.13 11.32 -7.16
CA ILE A 43 -12.59 12.69 -7.12
C ILE A 43 -12.29 13.19 -8.54
N ALA A 44 -11.65 12.37 -9.39
CA ALA A 44 -11.36 12.72 -10.78
C ALA A 44 -12.65 12.97 -11.58
N PHE A 45 -13.68 12.13 -11.37
CA PHE A 45 -14.99 12.30 -11.98
C PHE A 45 -15.65 13.61 -11.55
N LEU A 46 -15.65 13.92 -10.25
CA LEU A 46 -16.21 15.18 -9.74
C LEU A 46 -15.47 16.40 -10.29
N ALA A 47 -14.13 16.34 -10.40
CA ALA A 47 -13.35 17.40 -11.04
C ALA A 47 -13.69 17.55 -12.52
N SER A 48 -13.96 16.43 -13.21
CA SER A 48 -14.32 16.42 -14.62
C SER A 48 -15.70 17.02 -14.94
N LEU A 49 -16.52 17.26 -13.91
CA LEU A 49 -17.77 18.02 -14.06
C LEU A 49 -17.53 19.51 -14.31
N PHE A 50 -16.35 20.02 -13.96
CA PHE A 50 -15.99 21.44 -14.06
C PHE A 50 -14.83 21.71 -15.03
N ILE A 51 -13.98 20.71 -15.25
CA ILE A 51 -12.78 20.77 -16.09
C ILE A 51 -12.88 19.66 -17.13
N ASP A 52 -12.39 19.88 -18.34
CA ASP A 52 -12.35 18.84 -19.36
C ASP A 52 -11.67 17.53 -18.83
N PRO A 53 -12.28 16.34 -19.02
CA PRO A 53 -11.75 15.08 -18.50
C PRO A 53 -10.30 14.79 -18.92
N MET A 54 -9.90 15.16 -20.14
CA MET A 54 -8.54 14.95 -20.61
C MET A 54 -7.55 15.82 -19.83
N ILE A 55 -7.92 17.05 -19.48
CA ILE A 55 -7.12 17.94 -18.65
C ILE A 55 -6.97 17.37 -17.24
N VAL A 56 -8.06 16.88 -16.63
CA VAL A 56 -8.02 16.25 -15.29
C VAL A 56 -7.07 15.05 -15.28
N MET A 57 -7.16 14.16 -16.27
CA MET A 57 -6.28 13.00 -16.37
C MET A 57 -4.82 13.41 -16.62
N ASN A 58 -4.58 14.44 -17.45
CA ASN A 58 -3.23 14.97 -17.63
C ASN A 58 -2.68 15.62 -16.36
N MET A 59 -3.51 16.29 -15.55
CA MET A 59 -3.08 16.81 -14.25
C MET A 59 -2.70 15.65 -13.32
N ILE A 60 -3.49 14.59 -13.23
CA ILE A 60 -3.16 13.44 -12.38
C ILE A 60 -1.86 12.77 -12.81
N ASN A 61 -1.62 12.63 -14.11
CA ASN A 61 -0.43 11.95 -14.62
C ASN A 61 0.83 12.81 -14.60
N TYR A 62 0.72 14.12 -14.89
CA TYR A 62 1.88 15.00 -15.04
C TYR A 62 2.07 15.96 -13.88
N LEU A 63 1.00 16.52 -13.32
CA LEU A 63 1.12 17.42 -12.17
C LEU A 63 1.39 16.63 -10.89
N PHE A 64 0.80 15.43 -10.72
CA PHE A 64 1.07 14.56 -9.58
C PHE A 64 2.15 13.50 -9.83
N PHE A 65 3.10 13.78 -10.73
CA PHE A 65 4.24 12.89 -10.99
C PHE A 65 5.09 12.53 -9.75
N PRO A 66 5.25 13.38 -8.70
CA PRO A 66 6.05 12.98 -7.54
C PRO A 66 5.46 11.78 -6.80
N GLY A 67 4.13 11.59 -6.86
CA GLY A 67 3.46 10.43 -6.30
C GLY A 67 3.88 9.14 -6.98
N VAL A 68 4.00 9.15 -8.32
CA VAL A 68 4.54 8.03 -9.10
C VAL A 68 5.98 7.72 -8.68
N MET A 69 6.83 8.75 -8.54
CA MET A 69 8.21 8.53 -8.09
C MET A 69 8.26 7.89 -6.70
N LEU A 70 7.44 8.38 -5.76
CA LEU A 70 7.36 7.83 -4.40
C LEU A 70 6.77 6.42 -4.39
N HIS A 71 5.83 6.11 -5.29
CA HIS A 71 5.31 4.77 -5.50
C HIS A 71 6.42 3.80 -5.92
N GLU A 72 7.14 4.11 -6.98
CA GLU A 72 8.25 3.27 -7.46
C GLU A 72 9.36 3.15 -6.42
N LEU A 73 9.73 4.25 -5.77
CA LEU A 73 10.71 4.22 -4.68
C LEU A 73 10.24 3.38 -3.48
N SER A 74 8.93 3.27 -3.24
CA SER A 74 8.39 2.39 -2.20
C SER A 74 8.69 0.92 -2.51
N HIS A 75 8.47 0.49 -3.76
CA HIS A 75 8.83 -0.85 -4.20
C HIS A 75 10.33 -1.12 -4.00
N ALA A 76 11.19 -0.22 -4.48
CA ALA A 76 12.64 -0.35 -4.33
C ALA A 76 13.06 -0.40 -2.85
N PHE A 77 12.45 0.44 -2.01
CA PHE A 77 12.74 0.52 -0.58
C PHE A 77 12.41 -0.77 0.16
N LEU A 78 11.19 -1.31 0.00
CA LEU A 78 10.83 -2.57 0.68
C LEU A 78 11.47 -3.79 0.04
N ALA A 79 11.74 -3.79 -1.27
CA ALA A 79 12.56 -4.83 -1.89
C ALA A 79 13.97 -4.86 -1.27
N PHE A 80 14.60 -3.69 -1.08
CA PHE A 80 15.90 -3.58 -0.44
C PHE A 80 15.88 -4.05 1.01
N ILE A 81 14.92 -3.58 1.83
CA ILE A 81 14.80 -3.97 3.24
C ILE A 81 14.58 -5.48 3.41
N THR A 82 13.79 -6.09 2.53
CA THR A 82 13.52 -7.53 2.58
C THR A 82 14.65 -8.39 1.98
N GLY A 83 15.73 -7.76 1.50
CA GLY A 83 16.91 -8.43 0.98
C GLY A 83 16.80 -8.89 -0.49
N ALA A 84 15.74 -8.50 -1.20
CA ALA A 84 15.67 -8.68 -2.65
C ALA A 84 16.75 -7.84 -3.35
N GLU A 85 17.12 -8.26 -4.56
CA GLU A 85 18.05 -7.51 -5.40
C GLU A 85 17.27 -6.58 -6.31
N VAL A 86 17.40 -5.27 -6.11
CA VAL A 86 16.82 -4.28 -7.03
C VAL A 86 17.72 -4.21 -8.25
N THR A 87 17.23 -4.65 -9.40
CA THR A 87 18.01 -4.75 -10.65
C THR A 87 17.88 -3.49 -11.50
N GLU A 88 16.73 -2.83 -11.47
CA GLU A 88 16.49 -1.60 -12.23
C GLU A 88 15.49 -0.72 -11.48
N VAL A 89 15.76 0.59 -11.46
CA VAL A 89 14.83 1.62 -10.98
C VAL A 89 14.73 2.68 -12.07
N ALA A 90 13.58 2.77 -12.72
CA ALA A 90 13.32 3.72 -13.78
C ALA A 90 12.15 4.63 -13.37
N LEU A 91 12.45 5.79 -12.80
CA LEU A 91 11.43 6.71 -12.27
C LEU A 91 10.71 7.54 -13.36
N PHE A 92 11.27 7.59 -14.56
CA PHE A 92 10.78 8.39 -15.69
C PHE A 92 10.98 7.63 -17.00
N LYS A 93 10.31 6.49 -17.15
CA LYS A 93 10.34 5.73 -18.39
C LYS A 93 8.90 5.43 -18.79
N ARG A 94 8.42 6.15 -19.80
CA ARG A 94 7.10 5.92 -20.36
C ARG A 94 7.16 4.71 -21.29
N GLU A 95 6.82 3.54 -20.77
CA GLU A 95 6.58 2.34 -21.57
C GLU A 95 5.10 2.00 -21.52
N GLU A 96 4.43 2.11 -22.67
CA GLU A 96 2.99 1.88 -22.87
C GLU A 96 2.11 2.68 -21.88
N GLU A 97 1.73 2.05 -20.76
CA GLU A 97 0.84 2.58 -19.72
C GLU A 97 1.56 2.92 -18.40
N SER A 98 2.86 2.65 -18.26
CA SER A 98 3.61 2.96 -17.04
C SER A 98 4.41 4.25 -17.15
N LEU A 99 4.45 5.03 -16.08
CA LEU A 99 5.26 6.26 -15.97
C LEU A 99 6.65 5.99 -15.35
N GLY A 100 6.83 4.82 -14.74
CA GLY A 100 8.09 4.30 -14.22
C GLY A 100 7.98 2.81 -13.89
N HIS A 101 9.07 2.18 -13.50
CA HIS A 101 9.05 0.80 -13.02
C HIS A 101 10.24 0.49 -12.10
N VAL A 102 10.03 -0.45 -11.20
CA VAL A 102 11.09 -1.09 -10.42
C VAL A 102 11.13 -2.58 -10.69
N SER A 103 12.25 -3.05 -11.20
CA SER A 103 12.53 -4.47 -11.37
C SER A 103 13.36 -4.97 -10.19
N PHE A 104 12.91 -6.05 -9.55
CA PHE A 104 13.65 -6.71 -8.48
C PHE A 104 13.64 -8.23 -8.66
N ARG A 105 14.69 -8.87 -8.14
CA ARG A 105 14.84 -10.32 -8.11
C ARG A 105 14.83 -10.80 -6.67
N ASN A 106 13.92 -11.71 -6.37
CA ASN A 106 13.85 -12.33 -5.05
C ASN A 106 15.08 -13.21 -4.79
N ARG A 107 15.51 -13.26 -3.52
CA ARG A 107 16.67 -14.03 -3.07
C ARG A 107 16.40 -14.73 -1.75
N GLY A 108 17.01 -15.89 -1.56
CA GLY A 108 16.95 -16.66 -0.31
C GLY A 108 16.00 -17.86 -0.40
N ASN A 109 15.56 -18.32 0.78
CA ASN A 109 14.65 -19.46 0.88
C ASN A 109 13.20 -19.07 0.57
N LEU A 110 12.31 -20.07 0.48
CA LEU A 110 10.90 -19.86 0.16
C LEU A 110 10.18 -18.88 1.11
N PHE A 111 10.59 -18.87 2.39
CA PHE A 111 10.05 -17.95 3.39
C PHE A 111 10.40 -16.50 3.06
N LEU A 112 11.69 -16.19 2.86
CA LEU A 112 12.15 -14.85 2.50
C LEU A 112 11.58 -14.38 1.17
N VAL A 113 11.52 -15.25 0.17
CA VAL A 113 10.91 -14.96 -1.13
C VAL A 113 9.43 -14.58 -0.98
N SER A 114 8.71 -15.25 -0.09
CA SER A 114 7.30 -14.95 0.16
C SER A 114 7.12 -13.58 0.85
N LEU A 115 8.01 -13.25 1.80
CA LEU A 115 8.01 -11.92 2.43
C LEU A 115 8.37 -10.83 1.42
N GLN A 116 9.39 -11.04 0.59
CA GLN A 116 9.77 -10.13 -0.48
C GLN A 116 8.59 -9.88 -1.43
N ASN A 117 7.89 -10.93 -1.85
CA ASN A 117 6.68 -10.81 -2.68
C ASN A 117 5.58 -9.97 -2.01
N VAL A 118 5.28 -10.21 -0.74
CA VAL A 118 4.21 -9.47 -0.02
C VAL A 118 4.60 -8.01 0.19
N PHE A 119 5.77 -7.77 0.79
CA PHE A 119 6.18 -6.42 1.17
C PHE A 119 6.55 -5.57 -0.03
N ALA A 120 7.35 -6.09 -0.97
CA ALA A 120 7.73 -5.31 -2.14
C ALA A 120 6.50 -4.96 -2.98
N SER A 121 5.58 -5.91 -3.23
CA SER A 121 4.40 -5.64 -4.08
C SER A 121 3.38 -4.70 -3.41
N ALA A 122 3.17 -4.82 -2.09
CA ALA A 122 2.27 -3.91 -1.36
C ALA A 122 2.98 -2.65 -0.83
N ALA A 123 4.23 -2.41 -1.22
CA ALA A 123 5.01 -1.31 -0.69
C ALA A 123 4.37 0.07 -0.87
N PRO A 124 3.78 0.41 -2.04
CA PRO A 124 3.13 1.70 -2.23
C PRO A 124 1.98 1.92 -1.25
N MET A 125 1.27 0.88 -0.84
CA MET A 125 0.19 0.99 0.13
C MET A 125 0.72 1.34 1.53
N PHE A 126 1.79 0.66 1.98
CA PHE A 126 2.37 0.89 3.30
C PHE A 126 3.14 2.21 3.37
N CYS A 127 4.08 2.40 2.45
CA CYS A 127 4.91 3.60 2.39
C CYS A 127 4.07 4.82 2.00
N GLY A 128 3.17 4.69 1.02
CA GLY A 128 2.25 5.75 0.62
C GLY A 128 1.33 6.18 1.74
N GLY A 129 0.72 5.23 2.46
CA GLY A 129 -0.10 5.53 3.64
C GLY A 129 0.68 6.32 4.70
N ALA A 130 1.92 5.90 5.00
CA ALA A 130 2.78 6.61 5.94
C ALA A 130 3.17 8.02 5.46
N ILE A 131 3.48 8.18 4.17
CA ILE A 131 3.80 9.47 3.56
C ILE A 131 2.60 10.40 3.58
N VAL A 132 1.41 9.93 3.18
CA VAL A 132 0.17 10.70 3.20
C VAL A 132 -0.15 11.16 4.62
N PHE A 133 -0.05 10.26 5.60
CA PHE A 133 -0.27 10.60 7.01
C PHE A 133 0.76 11.62 7.51
N GLY A 134 2.04 11.42 7.21
CA GLY A 134 3.11 12.36 7.58
C GLY A 134 2.92 13.74 6.95
N CYS A 135 2.50 13.80 5.68
CA CYS A 135 2.16 15.04 4.99
C CYS A 135 0.96 15.73 5.65
N TYR A 136 -0.11 15.00 5.96
CA TYR A 136 -1.26 15.54 6.70
C TYR A 136 -0.87 16.13 8.06
N TYR A 137 -0.06 15.39 8.82
CA TYR A 137 0.45 15.86 10.11
C TYR A 137 1.30 17.13 9.94
N GLY A 138 2.19 17.17 8.96
CA GLY A 138 3.00 18.36 8.68
C GLY A 138 2.18 19.56 8.23
N VAL A 139 1.14 19.37 7.41
CA VAL A 139 0.20 20.43 6.98
C VAL A 139 -0.54 21.06 8.17
N THR A 140 -0.83 20.27 9.22
CA THR A 140 -1.58 20.74 10.39
C THR A 140 -0.69 21.38 11.46
N HIS A 141 0.60 21.03 11.52
CA HIS A 141 1.49 21.47 12.60
C HIS A 141 2.60 22.44 12.17
N ILE A 142 3.00 22.46 10.90
CA ILE A 142 4.03 23.39 10.40
C ILE A 142 3.39 24.75 10.13
N THR A 143 3.99 25.82 10.65
CA THR A 143 3.47 27.19 10.52
C THR A 143 3.83 27.85 9.18
N ILE A 144 4.90 27.42 8.53
CA ILE A 144 5.40 28.00 7.28
C ILE A 144 4.49 27.59 6.11
N LEU A 145 3.76 28.58 5.55
CA LEU A 145 2.75 28.35 4.52
C LEU A 145 3.26 27.57 3.30
N TRP A 146 4.42 27.94 2.75
CA TRP A 146 4.98 27.26 1.57
C TRP A 146 5.29 25.78 1.81
N LEU A 147 5.76 25.44 3.02
CA LEU A 147 5.98 24.05 3.42
C LEU A 147 4.65 23.30 3.53
N ARG A 148 3.60 23.92 4.07
CA ARG A 148 2.26 23.32 4.10
C ARG A 148 1.72 23.04 2.70
N ILE A 149 1.88 23.99 1.78
CA ILE A 149 1.45 23.83 0.38
C ILE A 149 2.22 22.67 -0.27
N LEU A 150 3.55 22.62 -0.09
CA LEU A 150 4.39 21.55 -0.63
C LEU A 150 4.00 20.18 -0.07
N LEU A 151 3.79 20.07 1.24
CA LEU A 151 3.37 18.82 1.89
C LEU A 151 1.96 18.40 1.47
N GLY A 152 1.03 19.35 1.37
CA GLY A 152 -0.31 19.08 0.86
C GLY A 152 -0.26 18.54 -0.56
N TYR A 153 0.55 19.17 -1.42
CA TYR A 153 0.78 18.71 -2.78
C TYR A 153 1.40 17.30 -2.83
N LEU A 154 2.44 17.02 -2.06
CA LEU A 154 3.06 15.68 -1.99
C LEU A 154 2.10 14.62 -1.46
N GLY A 155 1.31 14.95 -0.43
CA GLY A 155 0.33 14.03 0.15
C GLY A 155 -0.79 13.69 -0.83
N VAL A 156 -1.37 14.68 -1.52
CA VAL A 156 -2.37 14.46 -2.57
C VAL A 156 -1.78 13.68 -3.73
N SER A 157 -0.57 14.04 -4.14
CA SER A 157 0.16 13.37 -5.22
C SER A 157 0.38 11.89 -4.92
N MET A 158 0.87 11.54 -3.72
CA MET A 158 1.02 10.15 -3.29
C MET A 158 -0.33 9.43 -3.16
N PHE A 159 -1.36 10.09 -2.65
CA PHE A 159 -2.69 9.49 -2.48
C PHE A 159 -3.27 8.96 -3.80
N PHE A 160 -3.14 9.72 -4.89
CA PHE A 160 -3.63 9.29 -6.21
C PHE A 160 -2.83 8.13 -6.82
N HIS A 161 -1.61 7.91 -6.36
CA HIS A 161 -0.69 6.95 -6.95
C HIS A 161 -0.33 5.78 -6.02
N MET A 162 -0.82 5.70 -4.78
CA MET A 162 -0.34 4.70 -3.80
C MET A 162 -0.95 3.29 -3.92
N THR A 163 -1.82 3.04 -4.89
CA THR A 163 -2.52 1.75 -5.04
C THR A 163 -1.70 0.74 -5.84
N MET A 164 -1.80 -0.53 -5.48
CA MET A 164 -1.12 -1.62 -6.21
C MET A 164 -1.62 -1.78 -7.65
N SER A 165 -0.71 -2.06 -8.58
CA SER A 165 -1.06 -2.49 -9.93
C SER A 165 -1.63 -3.92 -9.95
N VAL A 166 -2.19 -4.32 -11.10
CA VAL A 166 -2.63 -5.71 -11.30
C VAL A 166 -1.46 -6.69 -11.23
N GLN A 167 -0.27 -6.30 -11.71
CA GLN A 167 0.95 -7.09 -11.60
C GLN A 167 1.36 -7.28 -10.13
N ASP A 168 1.33 -6.21 -9.34
CA ASP A 168 1.67 -6.25 -7.91
C ASP A 168 0.75 -7.18 -7.15
N ILE A 169 -0.56 -7.09 -7.39
CA ILE A 169 -1.54 -7.98 -6.76
C ILE A 169 -1.23 -9.45 -7.07
N LYS A 170 -0.87 -9.77 -8.32
CA LYS A 170 -0.53 -11.15 -8.71
C LYS A 170 0.72 -11.65 -7.99
N ILE A 171 1.73 -10.81 -7.79
CA ILE A 171 2.96 -11.18 -7.07
C ILE A 171 2.68 -11.28 -5.57
N TYR A 172 1.96 -10.31 -5.02
CA TYR A 172 1.50 -10.27 -3.63
C TYR A 172 0.81 -11.58 -3.22
N ILE A 173 -0.20 -12.01 -3.98
CA ILE A 173 -0.98 -13.24 -3.70
C ILE A 173 -0.10 -14.50 -3.66
N LYS A 174 1.00 -14.55 -4.42
CA LYS A 174 1.93 -15.70 -4.37
C LYS A 174 2.66 -15.81 -3.03
N GLY A 175 2.92 -14.69 -2.35
CA GLY A 175 3.56 -14.67 -1.03
C GLY A 175 2.58 -14.85 0.14
N VAL A 176 1.29 -14.61 -0.09
CA VAL A 176 0.25 -14.65 0.95
C VAL A 176 0.20 -15.96 1.75
N PRO A 177 0.25 -17.17 1.16
CA PRO A 177 0.09 -18.40 1.94
C PRO A 177 1.09 -18.57 3.09
N ILE A 178 2.37 -18.26 2.84
CA ILE A 178 3.42 -18.33 3.87
C ILE A 178 3.30 -17.14 4.83
N PHE A 179 2.95 -15.97 4.31
CA PHE A 179 2.74 -14.77 5.13
C PHE A 179 1.57 -14.93 6.11
N MET A 180 0.50 -15.63 5.74
CA MET A 180 -0.59 -16.00 6.65
C MET A 180 -0.07 -16.83 7.84
N GLY A 181 0.82 -17.80 7.58
CA GLY A 181 1.46 -18.57 8.65
C GLY A 181 2.27 -17.68 9.60
N LEU A 182 2.98 -16.68 9.08
CA LEU A 182 3.70 -15.71 9.91
C LEU A 182 2.75 -14.84 10.75
N ILE A 183 1.71 -14.26 10.12
CA ILE A 183 0.71 -13.46 10.84
C ILE A 183 0.06 -14.28 11.95
N PHE A 184 -0.28 -15.54 11.67
CA PHE A 184 -0.85 -16.44 12.68
C PHE A 184 0.04 -16.57 13.91
N ILE A 185 1.32 -16.87 13.72
CA ILE A 185 2.29 -17.01 14.83
C ILE A 185 2.40 -15.69 15.60
N VAL A 186 2.55 -14.57 14.90
CA VAL A 186 2.68 -13.24 15.53
C VAL A 186 1.42 -12.89 16.32
N CYS A 187 0.23 -13.02 15.73
CA CYS A 187 -1.04 -12.73 16.40
C CYS A 187 -1.29 -13.66 17.60
N LEU A 188 -0.94 -14.94 17.48
CA LEU A 188 -1.06 -15.89 18.58
C LEU A 188 -0.17 -15.47 19.76
N LEU A 189 1.09 -15.14 19.51
CA LEU A 189 2.01 -14.69 20.55
C LEU A 189 1.51 -13.39 21.21
N LEU A 190 1.13 -12.39 20.41
CA LEU A 190 0.62 -11.12 20.93
C LEU A 190 -0.63 -11.30 21.80
N LYS A 191 -1.55 -12.19 21.40
CA LYS A 191 -2.75 -12.53 22.17
C LYS A 191 -2.40 -13.25 23.48
N LEU A 192 -1.47 -14.20 23.45
CA LEU A 192 -1.02 -14.95 24.63
C LEU A 192 -0.33 -14.05 25.67
N PHE A 193 0.39 -13.02 25.23
CA PHE A 193 1.01 -12.03 26.11
C PHE A 193 0.06 -10.89 26.51
N GLY A 194 -1.22 -10.93 26.10
CA GLY A 194 -2.22 -9.91 26.45
C GLY A 194 -1.97 -8.54 25.81
N VAL A 195 -1.21 -8.47 24.72
CA VAL A 195 -0.98 -7.23 23.97
C VAL A 195 -2.21 -6.87 23.12
N ILE A 196 -2.87 -7.88 22.54
CA ILE A 196 -4.10 -7.76 21.72
C ILE A 196 -5.20 -8.70 22.21
#